data_AF-A0A261SDN5-F1
#
_entry.id   AF-A0A261SDN5-F1
#
_cell.length_a   1.000
_cell.length_b   1.000
_cell.length_c   1.000
_cell.angle_alpha   90.00
_cell.angle_beta   90.00
_cell.angle_gamma   90.00
#
_symmetry.space_group_name_H-M   'P 1'
#
loop_
_entity.id
_entity.type
_entity.pdbx_description
1 polymer ?
#
loop_
_entity_poly.entity_id
_entity_poly.type
_entity_poly.pdbx_seq_one_letter_code
_entity_poly.pdbx_strand_id
1 'polypeptide(L)'
;MLGTVAWQTRYGQAWLLRVLGVLVLLAVVRSAPQGEGAPVSRDAWQALVAALALAPLCLSGHAAMQEGGAGMVHALADFIHCLAAGFWLGALPVFLHCLRAWEQPDARAPAGRALMRFSTAGHVAVALLLASGAVNAWMIVAPAGLDIGAAYQRLLLLKILLALAMTLLAIVNRYRWIRRLRAAREQALARIRRNSVAELALGALALAVVGCLGLMAPGPMS
;
A
#
# COMPACT_ATOMS: atom_id res chain seq x y z
N MET A 1 15.70 25.50 13.67
CA MET A 1 15.87 24.03 13.66
C MET A 1 14.90 23.31 12.72
N LEU A 2 13.59 23.61 12.71
CA LEU A 2 12.65 23.00 11.74
C LEU A 2 12.98 23.29 10.26
N GLY A 3 13.38 24.53 9.93
CA GLY A 3 13.78 24.88 8.57
C GLY A 3 15.04 24.18 8.09
N THR A 4 15.97 23.91 9.01
CA THR A 4 17.22 23.18 8.74
C THR A 4 16.94 21.70 8.44
N VAL A 5 16.07 21.06 9.22
CA VAL A 5 15.64 19.67 8.99
C VAL A 5 14.85 19.55 7.68
N ALA A 6 13.94 20.49 7.41
CA ALA A 6 13.08 20.46 6.23
C ALA A 6 13.84 20.69 4.91
N TRP A 7 14.81 21.61 4.87
CA TRP A 7 15.49 22.01 3.63
C TRP A 7 16.87 21.42 3.43
N GLN A 8 17.58 21.04 4.50
CA GLN A 8 18.99 20.59 4.41
C GLN A 8 19.17 19.08 4.58
N THR A 9 18.10 18.32 4.84
CA THR A 9 18.17 16.85 4.88
C THR A 9 17.42 16.26 3.68
N ARG A 10 17.99 15.23 3.05
CA ARG A 10 17.31 14.45 1.99
C ARG A 10 15.94 13.93 2.46
N TYR A 11 15.84 13.62 3.76
CA TYR A 11 14.60 13.22 4.42
C TYR A 11 13.54 14.34 4.45
N GLY A 12 13.92 15.57 4.82
CA GLY A 12 13.01 16.72 4.87
C GLY A 12 12.51 17.15 3.49
N GLN A 13 13.39 17.12 2.49
CA GLN A 13 13.02 17.41 1.09
C GLN A 13 12.07 16.34 0.54
N ALA A 14 12.32 15.06 0.80
CA ALA A 14 11.42 13.98 0.44
C ALA A 14 10.06 14.13 1.14
N TRP A 15 10.02 14.52 2.41
CA TRP A 15 8.79 14.74 3.16
C TRP A 15 7.95 15.92 2.62
N LEU A 16 8.60 17.03 2.25
CA LEU A 16 7.94 18.18 1.61
C LEU A 16 7.33 17.80 0.25
N LEU A 17 8.07 17.04 -0.57
CA LEU A 17 7.56 16.51 -1.84
C LEU A 17 6.33 15.61 -1.64
N ARG A 18 6.27 14.82 -0.55
CA ARG A 18 5.08 14.01 -0.22
C ARG A 18 3.88 14.87 0.13
N VAL A 19 4.05 15.88 0.99
CA VAL A 19 2.95 16.79 1.34
C VAL A 19 2.44 17.50 0.10
N LEU A 20 3.34 17.97 -0.76
CA LEU A 20 2.98 18.63 -2.00
C LEU A 20 2.24 17.68 -2.96
N GLY A 21 2.70 16.43 -3.09
CA GLY A 21 2.03 15.39 -3.87
C GLY A 21 0.62 15.07 -3.37
N VAL A 22 0.43 14.94 -2.05
CA VAL A 22 -0.88 14.72 -1.42
C VAL A 22 -1.81 15.92 -1.62
N LEU A 23 -1.29 17.14 -1.49
CA LEU A 23 -2.07 18.36 -1.73
C LEU A 23 -2.49 18.48 -3.20
N VAL A 24 -1.60 18.16 -4.15
CA VAL A 24 -1.92 18.09 -5.58
C VAL A 24 -2.97 17.02 -5.85
N LEU A 25 -2.85 15.83 -5.24
CA LEU A 25 -3.87 14.77 -5.35
C LEU A 25 -5.24 15.24 -4.84
N LEU A 26 -5.29 15.87 -3.66
CA LEU A 26 -6.53 16.40 -3.08
C LEU A 26 -7.13 17.51 -3.94
N ALA A 27 -6.31 18.39 -4.49
CA ALA A 27 -6.75 19.44 -5.41
C ALA A 27 -7.31 18.83 -6.70
N VAL A 28 -6.61 17.88 -7.33
CA VAL A 28 -7.08 17.22 -8.56
C VAL A 28 -8.37 16.43 -8.34
N VAL A 29 -8.50 15.69 -7.23
CA VAL A 29 -9.74 14.96 -6.91
C VAL A 29 -10.93 15.89 -6.77
N ARG A 30 -10.72 17.07 -6.16
CA ARG A 30 -11.76 18.10 -5.99
C ARG A 30 -12.06 18.91 -7.24
N SER A 31 -11.05 19.15 -8.08
CA SER A 31 -11.15 19.98 -9.28
C SER A 31 -11.49 19.19 -10.54
N ALA A 32 -11.58 17.86 -10.47
CA ALA A 32 -11.87 17.02 -11.63
C ALA A 32 -13.24 17.39 -12.24
N PRO A 33 -13.29 17.92 -13.48
CA PRO A 33 -14.55 18.31 -14.12
C PRO A 33 -15.43 17.08 -14.39
N GLN A 34 -16.72 17.23 -14.13
CA GLN A 34 -17.74 16.22 -14.40
C GLN A 34 -18.15 16.31 -15.88
N GLY A 35 -17.41 15.64 -16.79
CA GLY A 35 -17.78 15.67 -18.21
C GLY A 35 -17.23 14.47 -18.99
N GLU A 36 -18.06 13.91 -19.86
CA GLU A 36 -17.83 12.67 -20.64
C GLU A 36 -16.78 12.80 -21.77
N GLY A 37 -16.03 13.90 -21.86
CA GLY A 37 -15.16 14.24 -23.00
C GLY A 37 -13.65 14.28 -22.76
N ALA A 38 -13.15 13.84 -21.61
CA ALA A 38 -11.70 13.89 -21.33
C ALA A 38 -10.92 12.74 -22.02
N PRO A 39 -9.72 13.00 -22.59
CA PRO A 39 -8.92 11.98 -23.30
C PRO A 39 -8.38 10.87 -22.39
N VAL A 40 -8.38 11.08 -21.08
CA VAL A 40 -8.00 10.10 -20.05
C VAL A 40 -9.15 10.01 -19.05
N SER A 41 -9.58 8.79 -18.72
CA SER A 41 -10.65 8.61 -17.74
C SER A 41 -10.25 9.18 -16.38
N ARG A 42 -11.22 9.78 -15.67
CA ARG A 42 -11.02 10.37 -14.33
C ARG A 42 -10.30 9.42 -13.37
N ASP A 43 -10.66 8.14 -13.44
CA ASP A 43 -10.08 7.07 -12.63
C ASP A 43 -8.58 6.85 -12.95
N ALA A 44 -8.19 6.88 -14.23
CA ALA A 44 -6.80 6.74 -14.65
C ALA A 44 -5.96 7.96 -14.25
N TRP A 45 -6.53 9.16 -14.32
CA TRP A 45 -5.87 10.38 -13.87
C TRP A 45 -5.68 10.42 -12.35
N GLN A 46 -6.69 10.03 -11.57
CA GLN A 46 -6.58 9.93 -10.11
C GLN A 46 -5.56 8.85 -9.69
N ALA A 47 -5.53 7.71 -10.39
CA ALA A 47 -4.52 6.67 -10.15
C ALA A 47 -3.10 7.15 -10.46
N LEU A 48 -2.91 7.90 -11.55
CA LEU A 48 -1.62 8.47 -11.92
C LEU A 48 -1.15 9.49 -10.88
N VAL A 49 -2.01 10.41 -10.44
CA VAL A 49 -1.66 11.42 -9.44
C VAL A 49 -1.41 10.77 -8.07
N ALA A 50 -2.15 9.73 -7.70
CA ALA A 50 -1.89 8.97 -6.48
C ALA A 50 -0.54 8.24 -6.56
N ALA A 51 -0.20 7.67 -7.72
CA ALA A 51 1.09 7.03 -7.95
C ALA A 51 2.25 8.03 -7.88
N LEU A 52 2.08 9.21 -8.48
CA LEU A 52 3.06 10.31 -8.41
C LEU A 52 3.19 10.88 -6.99
N ALA A 53 2.10 10.95 -6.22
CA ALA A 53 2.12 11.41 -4.83
C ALA A 53 2.80 10.42 -3.86
N LEU A 54 2.77 9.12 -4.20
CA LEU A 54 3.46 8.07 -3.46
C LEU A 54 4.93 7.93 -3.89
N ALA A 55 5.31 8.40 -5.08
CA ALA A 55 6.68 8.37 -5.59
C ALA A 55 7.76 8.88 -4.63
N PRO A 56 7.53 9.95 -3.83
CA PRO A 56 8.55 10.46 -2.92
C PRO A 56 8.76 9.60 -1.65
N LEU A 57 7.96 8.54 -1.41
CA LEU A 57 8.26 7.54 -0.36
C LEU A 57 9.51 6.71 -0.68
N CYS A 58 9.85 6.63 -1.97
CA CYS A 58 10.82 5.71 -2.53
C CYS A 58 12.21 6.36 -2.63
N LEU A 59 12.23 7.70 -2.56
CA LEU A 59 13.42 8.53 -2.48
C LEU A 59 13.97 8.68 -1.04
N SER A 60 13.36 7.98 -0.08
CA SER A 60 13.59 8.18 1.36
C SER A 60 13.99 6.93 2.14
N GLY A 61 14.02 5.75 1.50
CA GLY A 61 14.63 4.54 2.06
C GLY A 61 16.11 4.41 1.71
N HIS A 62 16.79 3.40 2.28
CA HIS A 62 18.22 3.06 2.03
C HIS A 62 18.63 2.93 0.56
N ALA A 63 17.70 2.96 -0.39
CA ALA A 63 17.94 3.05 -1.82
C ALA A 63 18.84 4.24 -2.21
N ALA A 64 18.86 5.33 -1.43
CA ALA A 64 19.78 6.45 -1.65
C ALA A 64 21.22 6.21 -1.16
N MET A 65 21.51 5.07 -0.50
CA MET A 65 22.83 4.70 0.03
C MET A 65 23.57 3.66 -0.82
N GLN A 66 22.94 3.02 -1.80
CA GLN A 66 23.58 2.06 -2.71
C GLN A 66 23.88 2.72 -4.06
N GLU A 67 25.15 2.81 -4.44
CA GLU A 67 25.57 3.32 -5.75
C GLU A 67 25.45 2.22 -6.84
N GLY A 68 25.21 2.62 -8.08
CA GLY A 68 25.17 1.71 -9.24
C GLY A 68 23.85 0.97 -9.46
N GLY A 69 23.88 -0.09 -10.29
CA GLY A 69 22.68 -0.81 -10.75
C GLY A 69 21.86 -1.46 -9.63
N ALA A 70 22.50 -1.90 -8.55
CA ALA A 70 21.81 -2.45 -7.38
C ALA A 70 20.95 -1.40 -6.68
N GLY A 71 21.45 -0.17 -6.50
CA GLY A 71 20.67 0.93 -5.92
C GLY A 71 19.41 1.27 -6.74
N MET A 72 19.51 1.21 -8.06
CA MET A 72 18.36 1.43 -8.96
C MET A 72 17.28 0.34 -8.78
N VAL A 73 17.68 -0.93 -8.68
CA VAL A 73 16.76 -2.05 -8.45
C VAL A 73 16.07 -1.91 -7.10
N HIS A 74 16.81 -1.56 -6.04
CA HIS A 74 16.25 -1.34 -4.72
C HIS A 74 15.24 -0.17 -4.74
N ALA A 75 15.61 0.95 -5.35
CA ALA A 75 14.73 2.12 -5.47
C ALA A 75 13.41 1.77 -6.20
N LEU A 76 13.50 1.02 -7.29
CA LEU A 76 12.34 0.61 -8.06
C LEU A 76 11.46 -0.38 -7.28
N ALA A 77 12.07 -1.35 -6.59
CA ALA A 77 11.36 -2.31 -5.76
C ALA A 77 10.65 -1.59 -4.60
N ASP A 78 11.31 -0.67 -3.90
CA ASP A 78 10.69 0.15 -2.85
C ASP A 78 9.55 1.01 -3.39
N PHE A 79 9.70 1.54 -4.60
CA PHE A 79 8.64 2.28 -5.28
C PHE A 79 7.41 1.43 -5.59
N ILE A 80 7.61 0.27 -6.20
CA ILE A 80 6.52 -0.67 -6.49
C ILE A 80 5.86 -1.14 -5.18
N HIS A 81 6.65 -1.41 -4.13
CA HIS A 81 6.14 -1.85 -2.83
C HIS A 81 5.25 -0.77 -2.20
N CYS A 82 5.71 0.48 -2.18
CA CYS A 82 4.97 1.60 -1.61
C CYS A 82 3.68 1.88 -2.38
N LEU A 83 3.70 1.83 -3.72
CA LEU A 83 2.51 1.95 -4.55
C LEU A 83 1.49 0.85 -4.27
N ALA A 84 1.95 -0.39 -4.24
CA ALA A 84 1.09 -1.54 -3.99
C ALA A 84 0.49 -1.53 -2.58
N ALA A 85 1.28 -1.16 -1.57
CA ALA A 85 0.84 -1.00 -0.18
C ALA A 85 -0.21 0.11 -0.06
N GLY A 86 0.06 1.27 -0.65
CA GLY A 86 -0.86 2.41 -0.67
C GLY A 86 -2.18 2.07 -1.36
N PHE A 87 -2.11 1.38 -2.51
CA PHE A 87 -3.30 0.90 -3.20
C PHE A 87 -4.10 -0.08 -2.33
N TRP A 88 -3.47 -1.09 -1.73
CA TRP A 88 -4.18 -2.09 -0.93
C TRP A 88 -4.88 -1.45 0.26
N LEU A 89 -4.16 -0.68 1.08
CA LEU A 89 -4.73 -0.03 2.27
C LEU A 89 -5.78 1.03 1.90
N GLY A 90 -5.53 1.82 0.86
CA GLY A 90 -6.47 2.84 0.37
C GLY A 90 -7.72 2.26 -0.29
N ALA A 91 -7.64 1.06 -0.88
CA ALA A 91 -8.79 0.40 -1.50
C ALA A 91 -9.74 -0.23 -0.47
N LEU A 92 -9.28 -0.60 0.73
CA LEU A 92 -10.12 -1.28 1.73
C LEU A 92 -11.34 -0.45 2.20
N PRO A 93 -11.23 0.86 2.52
CA PRO A 93 -12.39 1.68 2.85
C PRO A 93 -13.36 1.83 1.68
N VAL A 94 -12.84 1.98 0.46
CA VAL A 94 -13.68 2.08 -0.75
C VAL A 94 -14.40 0.76 -1.01
N PHE A 95 -13.72 -0.37 -0.84
CA PHE A 95 -14.30 -1.71 -0.93
C PHE A 95 -15.44 -1.89 0.09
N LEU A 96 -15.25 -1.47 1.35
CA LEU A 96 -16.29 -1.51 2.38
C LEU A 96 -17.48 -0.61 2.03
N HIS A 97 -17.24 0.56 1.44
CA HIS A 97 -18.29 1.45 0.97
C HIS A 97 -19.07 0.82 -0.20
N CYS A 98 -18.39 0.28 -1.20
CA CYS A 98 -19.01 -0.44 -2.31
C CYS A 98 -19.78 -1.69 -1.83
N LEU A 99 -19.30 -2.38 -0.79
CA LEU A 99 -20.00 -3.52 -0.22
C LEU A 99 -21.33 -3.10 0.41
N ARG A 100 -21.35 -1.98 1.15
CA ARG A 100 -22.58 -1.39 1.68
C ARG A 100 -23.54 -0.95 0.57
N ALA A 101 -23.03 -0.31 -0.48
CA ALA A 101 -23.83 0.08 -1.65
C ALA A 101 -24.41 -1.13 -2.39
N TRP A 102 -23.68 -2.25 -2.44
CA TRP A 102 -24.14 -3.50 -3.04
C TRP A 102 -25.35 -4.13 -2.32
N GLU A 103 -25.56 -3.75 -1.05
CA GLU A 103 -26.73 -4.20 -0.28
C GLU A 103 -28.02 -3.50 -0.71
N GLN A 104 -27.91 -2.28 -1.26
CA GLN A 104 -29.04 -1.48 -1.75
C GLN A 104 -29.46 -1.94 -3.15
N PRO A 105 -30.76 -2.18 -3.42
CA PRO A 105 -31.22 -2.66 -4.73
C PRO A 105 -30.77 -1.77 -5.90
N ASP A 106 -30.91 -0.45 -5.74
CA ASP A 106 -30.67 0.53 -6.82
C ASP A 106 -29.17 0.69 -7.15
N ALA A 107 -28.30 0.51 -6.16
CA ALA A 107 -26.85 0.64 -6.30
C ALA A 107 -26.12 -0.71 -6.53
N ARG A 108 -26.84 -1.83 -6.51
CA ARG A 108 -26.24 -3.18 -6.57
C ARG A 108 -25.44 -3.45 -7.85
N ALA A 109 -26.00 -3.14 -9.01
CA ALA A 109 -25.35 -3.38 -10.29
C ALA A 109 -24.06 -2.55 -10.47
N PRO A 110 -24.04 -1.22 -10.26
CA PRO A 110 -22.81 -0.44 -10.32
C PRO A 110 -21.80 -0.83 -9.23
N ALA A 111 -22.25 -1.11 -8.00
CA ALA A 111 -21.37 -1.56 -6.92
C ALA A 111 -20.72 -2.92 -7.23
N GLY A 112 -21.47 -3.86 -7.83
CA GLY A 112 -20.94 -5.15 -8.25
C GLY A 112 -19.82 -5.04 -9.31
N ARG A 113 -19.99 -4.14 -10.29
CA ARG A 113 -18.94 -3.86 -11.29
C ARG A 113 -17.69 -3.25 -10.63
N ALA A 114 -17.87 -2.30 -9.72
CA ALA A 114 -16.77 -1.71 -8.97
C ALA A 114 -16.02 -2.77 -8.15
N LEU A 115 -16.72 -3.62 -7.40
CA LEU A 115 -16.14 -4.70 -6.60
C LEU A 115 -15.34 -5.70 -7.46
N MET A 116 -15.79 -6.00 -8.69
CA MET A 116 -15.06 -6.85 -9.63
C MET A 116 -13.76 -6.21 -10.11
N ARG A 117 -13.80 -4.93 -10.50
CA ARG A 117 -12.59 -4.17 -10.91
C ARG A 117 -11.59 -4.06 -9.77
N PHE A 118 -12.06 -3.73 -8.57
CA PHE A 118 -11.25 -3.72 -7.34
C PHE A 118 -10.57 -5.06 -7.11
N SER A 119 -11.27 -6.16 -7.39
CA SER A 119 -10.68 -7.46 -7.15
C SER A 119 -9.57 -7.83 -8.13
N THR A 120 -9.68 -7.50 -9.41
CA THR A 120 -8.60 -7.79 -10.37
C THR A 120 -7.38 -6.94 -10.02
N ALA A 121 -7.58 -5.65 -9.79
CA ALA A 121 -6.51 -4.74 -9.36
C ALA A 121 -5.89 -5.17 -8.02
N GLY A 122 -6.71 -5.69 -7.09
CA GLY A 122 -6.27 -6.22 -5.81
C GLY A 122 -5.27 -7.37 -5.93
N HIS A 123 -5.48 -8.34 -6.83
CA HIS A 123 -4.51 -9.44 -7.02
C HIS A 123 -3.18 -8.93 -7.56
N VAL A 124 -3.23 -8.03 -8.55
CA VAL A 124 -2.03 -7.43 -9.12
C VAL A 124 -1.27 -6.66 -8.05
N ALA A 125 -1.96 -5.84 -7.25
CA ALA A 125 -1.34 -5.10 -6.15
C ALA A 125 -0.73 -6.02 -5.09
N VAL A 126 -1.44 -7.05 -4.64
CA VAL A 126 -0.91 -8.02 -3.66
C VAL A 126 0.33 -8.74 -4.22
N ALA A 127 0.30 -9.17 -5.47
CA ALA A 127 1.43 -9.83 -6.11
C ALA A 127 2.64 -8.90 -6.23
N LEU A 128 2.44 -7.66 -6.69
CA LEU A 128 3.49 -6.65 -6.76
C LEU A 128 4.05 -6.32 -5.38
N LEU A 129 3.20 -6.18 -4.36
CA LEU A 129 3.61 -5.92 -2.97
C LEU A 129 4.52 -7.03 -2.45
N LEU A 130 4.13 -8.30 -2.62
CA LEU A 130 4.89 -9.44 -2.13
C LEU A 130 6.22 -9.60 -2.88
N ALA A 131 6.21 -9.49 -4.21
CA ALA A 131 7.41 -9.59 -5.03
C ALA A 131 8.42 -8.48 -4.68
N SER A 132 7.98 -7.22 -4.71
CA SER A 132 8.82 -6.08 -4.34
C SER A 132 9.28 -6.11 -2.88
N GLY A 133 8.41 -6.56 -1.96
CA GLY A 133 8.75 -6.72 -0.55
C GLY A 133 9.81 -7.80 -0.32
N ALA A 134 9.76 -8.90 -1.08
CA ALA A 134 10.79 -9.94 -1.05
C ALA A 134 12.13 -9.42 -1.59
N VAL A 135 12.12 -8.65 -2.68
CA VAL A 135 13.34 -8.00 -3.20
C VAL A 135 13.93 -7.06 -2.15
N ASN A 136 13.13 -6.19 -1.55
CA ASN A 136 13.61 -5.27 -0.51
C ASN A 136 14.17 -6.02 0.71
N ALA A 137 13.47 -7.03 1.20
CA ALA A 137 13.94 -7.84 2.34
C ALA A 137 15.26 -8.54 2.01
N TRP A 138 15.39 -9.12 0.81
CA TRP A 138 16.63 -9.75 0.36
C TRP A 138 17.78 -8.74 0.28
N MET A 139 17.56 -7.58 -0.34
CA MET A 139 18.61 -6.56 -0.50
C MET A 139 19.07 -5.94 0.82
N ILE A 140 18.22 -5.96 1.84
CA ILE A 140 18.55 -5.48 3.19
C ILE A 140 19.26 -6.56 4.01
N VAL A 141 18.78 -7.82 3.97
CA VAL A 141 19.28 -8.90 4.83
C VAL A 141 20.50 -9.60 4.23
N ALA A 142 20.56 -9.81 2.91
CA ALA A 142 21.63 -10.59 2.28
C ALA A 142 23.04 -10.03 2.53
N PRO A 143 23.28 -8.70 2.46
CA PRO A 143 24.60 -8.14 2.76
C PRO A 143 24.96 -8.21 4.26
N ALA A 144 23.97 -8.10 5.14
CA ALA A 144 24.16 -8.08 6.59
C ALA A 144 24.23 -9.48 7.23
N GLY A 145 23.81 -10.51 6.50
CA GLY A 145 23.61 -11.86 7.03
C GLY A 145 22.33 -11.96 7.89
N LEU A 146 21.90 -13.19 8.16
CA LEU A 146 20.72 -13.45 8.99
C LEU A 146 21.11 -13.48 10.48
N ASP A 147 20.57 -12.55 11.26
CA ASP A 147 20.73 -12.47 12.72
C ASP A 147 19.37 -12.19 13.36
N ILE A 148 18.74 -13.24 13.89
CA ILE A 148 17.42 -13.17 14.54
C ILE A 148 17.53 -12.45 15.91
N GLY A 149 18.74 -12.30 16.46
CA GLY A 149 18.98 -11.49 17.66
C GLY A 149 18.86 -9.99 17.38
N ALA A 150 19.15 -9.56 16.16
CA ALA A 150 19.08 -8.15 15.77
C ALA A 150 17.64 -7.63 15.82
N ALA A 151 17.43 -6.56 16.58
CA ALA A 151 16.11 -5.93 16.75
C ALA A 151 15.49 -5.51 15.40
N TYR A 152 16.31 -5.06 14.44
CA TYR A 152 15.90 -4.74 13.09
C TYR A 152 15.29 -5.95 12.36
N GLN A 153 15.98 -7.10 12.36
CA GLN A 153 15.50 -8.30 11.66
C GLN A 153 14.24 -8.89 12.33
N ARG A 154 14.11 -8.79 13.65
CA ARG A 154 12.87 -9.18 14.36
C ARG A 154 11.67 -8.34 13.94
N LEU A 155 11.84 -7.02 13.85
CA LEU A 155 10.77 -6.13 13.39
C LEU A 155 10.45 -6.34 11.91
N LEU A 156 11.46 -6.60 11.08
CA LEU A 156 11.27 -6.97 9.68
C LEU A 156 10.47 -8.27 9.55
N LEU A 157 10.81 -9.30 10.33
CA LEU A 157 10.06 -10.56 10.36
C LEU A 157 8.61 -10.34 10.81
N LEU A 158 8.38 -9.52 11.83
CA LEU A 158 7.03 -9.14 12.26
C LEU A 158 6.25 -8.47 11.12
N LYS A 159 6.86 -7.52 10.40
CA LYS A 159 6.25 -6.88 9.22
C LYS A 159 5.85 -7.91 8.16
N ILE A 160 6.72 -8.88 7.87
CA ILE A 160 6.44 -9.94 6.90
C ILE A 160 5.27 -10.82 7.36
N LEU A 161 5.26 -11.23 8.63
CA LEU A 161 4.17 -12.04 9.20
C LEU A 161 2.83 -11.31 9.15
N LEU A 162 2.81 -10.00 9.44
CA LEU A 162 1.62 -9.16 9.31
C LEU A 162 1.11 -9.12 7.86
N ALA A 163 2.01 -8.91 6.89
CA ALA A 163 1.66 -8.89 5.47
C ALA A 163 1.10 -10.25 4.98
N LEU A 164 1.67 -11.36 5.45
CA LEU A 164 1.17 -12.71 5.14
C LEU A 164 -0.20 -12.96 5.77
N ALA A 165 -0.43 -12.53 7.01
CA ALA A 165 -1.72 -12.63 7.67
C ALA A 165 -2.80 -11.82 6.93
N MET A 166 -2.49 -10.60 6.50
CA MET A 166 -3.37 -9.78 5.66
C MET A 166 -3.68 -10.46 4.33
N THR A 167 -2.64 -11.00 3.65
CA THR A 167 -2.80 -11.75 2.39
C THR A 167 -3.76 -12.92 2.57
N LEU A 168 -3.60 -13.69 3.65
CA LEU A 168 -4.46 -14.83 3.95
C LEU A 168 -5.92 -14.38 4.17
N LEU A 169 -6.15 -13.30 4.91
CA LEU A 169 -7.49 -12.74 5.10
C LEU A 169 -8.12 -12.32 3.78
N ALA A 170 -7.36 -11.64 2.91
CA ALA A 170 -7.82 -11.21 1.59
C ALA A 170 -8.19 -12.41 0.71
N ILE A 171 -7.35 -13.46 0.68
CA ILE A 171 -7.61 -14.71 -0.04
C ILE A 171 -8.88 -15.39 0.51
N VAL A 172 -9.02 -15.52 1.83
CA VAL A 172 -10.19 -16.14 2.46
C VAL A 172 -11.47 -15.33 2.14
N ASN A 173 -11.41 -14.00 2.22
CA ASN A 173 -12.51 -13.13 1.83
C ASN A 173 -12.93 -13.38 0.37
N ARG A 174 -11.95 -13.42 -0.53
CA ARG A 174 -12.16 -13.59 -1.97
C ARG A 174 -12.72 -14.97 -2.33
N TYR A 175 -12.03 -16.02 -1.93
CA TYR A 175 -12.30 -17.37 -2.43
C TYR A 175 -13.30 -18.15 -1.58
N ARG A 176 -13.56 -17.72 -0.35
CA ARG A 176 -14.56 -18.38 0.52
C ARG A 176 -15.81 -17.53 0.68
N TRP A 177 -15.67 -16.30 1.19
CA TRP A 177 -16.85 -15.53 1.61
C TRP A 177 -17.57 -14.85 0.44
N ILE A 178 -16.85 -14.24 -0.51
CA ILE A 178 -17.48 -13.69 -1.71
C ILE A 178 -18.19 -14.78 -2.52
N ARG A 179 -17.64 -15.99 -2.62
CA ARG A 179 -18.34 -17.10 -3.28
C ARG A 179 -19.59 -17.56 -2.53
N ARG A 180 -19.60 -17.43 -1.20
CA ARG A 180 -20.75 -17.77 -0.34
C ARG A 180 -21.83 -16.69 -0.29
N LEU A 181 -21.62 -15.51 -0.88
CA LEU A 181 -22.63 -14.42 -0.89
C LEU A 181 -23.99 -14.86 -1.44
N ARG A 182 -24.01 -15.80 -2.40
CA ARG A 182 -25.25 -16.31 -2.99
C ARG A 182 -26.00 -17.30 -2.09
N ALA A 183 -25.28 -18.04 -1.25
CA ALA A 183 -25.84 -19.12 -0.44
C ALA A 183 -26.15 -18.68 1.00
N ALA A 184 -25.34 -17.79 1.58
CA ALA A 184 -25.46 -17.34 2.96
C ALA A 184 -25.08 -15.86 3.07
N ARG A 185 -25.93 -14.99 2.49
CA ARG A 185 -25.63 -13.56 2.28
C ARG A 185 -25.23 -12.84 3.56
N GLU A 186 -26.06 -12.87 4.60
CA GLU A 186 -25.81 -12.11 5.83
C GLU A 186 -24.53 -12.55 6.55
N GLN A 187 -24.34 -13.87 6.70
CA GLN A 187 -23.14 -14.42 7.31
C GLN A 187 -21.88 -14.05 6.51
N ALA A 188 -21.94 -14.14 5.18
CA ALA A 188 -20.82 -13.83 4.32
C ALA A 188 -20.46 -12.34 4.36
N LEU A 189 -21.45 -11.44 4.34
CA LEU A 189 -21.24 -9.99 4.48
C LEU A 189 -20.62 -9.63 5.83
N ALA A 190 -21.13 -10.19 6.92
CA ALA A 190 -20.58 -9.96 8.27
C ALA A 190 -19.11 -10.42 8.36
N ARG A 191 -18.78 -11.57 7.77
CA ARG A 191 -17.40 -12.10 7.74
C ARG A 191 -16.48 -11.26 6.87
N ILE A 192 -16.92 -10.85 5.68
CA ILE A 192 -16.14 -9.96 4.79
C ILE A 192 -15.84 -8.65 5.52
N ARG A 193 -16.87 -8.00 6.08
CA ARG A 193 -16.68 -6.73 6.81
C ARG A 193 -15.70 -6.86 7.96
N ARG A 194 -15.86 -7.88 8.80
CA ARG A 194 -14.97 -8.11 9.96
C ARG A 194 -13.53 -8.37 9.51
N ASN A 195 -13.34 -9.21 8.51
CA ASN A 195 -12.01 -9.52 7.99
C ASN A 195 -11.36 -8.30 7.32
N SER A 196 -12.11 -7.49 6.56
CA SER A 196 -11.59 -6.24 5.97
C SER A 196 -11.20 -5.21 7.03
N VAL A 197 -11.93 -5.12 8.14
CA VAL A 197 -11.54 -4.28 9.30
C VAL A 197 -10.27 -4.83 9.96
N ALA A 198 -10.14 -6.16 10.09
CA ALA A 198 -8.92 -6.78 10.59
C ALA A 198 -7.73 -6.53 9.65
N GLU A 199 -7.92 -6.61 8.33
CA GLU A 199 -6.90 -6.25 7.33
C GLU A 199 -6.44 -4.80 7.48
N LEU A 200 -7.38 -3.85 7.69
CA LEU A 200 -7.03 -2.45 7.96
C LEU A 200 -6.22 -2.30 9.25
N ALA A 201 -6.61 -2.97 10.33
CA ALA A 201 -5.91 -2.91 11.60
C ALA A 201 -4.49 -3.50 11.52
N LEU A 202 -4.35 -4.66 10.87
CA LEU A 202 -3.04 -5.29 10.60
C LEU A 202 -2.18 -4.41 9.70
N GLY A 203 -2.77 -3.76 8.70
CA GLY A 203 -2.11 -2.80 7.82
C GLY A 203 -1.59 -1.57 8.58
N ALA A 204 -2.42 -1.00 9.46
CA ALA A 204 -2.01 0.10 10.33
C ALA A 204 -0.86 -0.30 11.27
N LEU A 205 -0.92 -1.51 11.83
CA LEU A 205 0.17 -2.05 12.65
C LEU A 205 1.45 -2.25 11.82
N ALA A 206 1.34 -2.76 10.58
CA ALA A 206 2.49 -2.90 9.69
C ALA A 206 3.12 -1.54 9.34
N LEU A 207 2.31 -0.50 9.14
CA LEU A 207 2.79 0.88 8.95
C LEU A 207 3.51 1.41 10.20
N ALA A 208 3.00 1.13 11.40
CA ALA A 208 3.66 1.49 12.64
C ALA A 208 5.03 0.79 12.78
N VAL A 209 5.09 -0.52 12.47
CA VAL A 209 6.34 -1.29 12.45
C VAL A 209 7.34 -0.71 11.46
N VAL A 210 6.90 -0.34 10.24
CA VAL A 210 7.76 0.35 9.26
C VAL A 210 8.24 1.70 9.79
N GLY A 211 7.37 2.46 10.46
CA GLY A 211 7.76 3.70 11.12
C GLY A 211 8.87 3.49 12.14
N CYS A 212 8.76 2.46 12.98
CA CYS A 212 9.82 2.08 13.93
C CYS A 212 11.11 1.66 13.21
N LEU A 213 11.03 0.83 12.17
CA LEU A 213 12.17 0.42 11.36
C LEU A 213 12.90 1.62 10.74
N GLY A 214 12.16 2.64 10.30
CA GLY A 214 12.73 3.87 9.73
C GLY A 214 13.45 4.76 10.76
N LEU A 215 13.23 4.56 12.06
CA LEU A 215 13.97 5.21 13.15
C LEU A 215 15.24 4.45 13.53
N MET A 216 15.40 3.22 13.04
CA MET A 216 16.57 2.38 13.31
C MET A 216 17.55 2.49 12.14
N ALA A 217 18.83 2.73 12.43
CA ALA A 217 19.85 2.48 11.43
C ALA A 217 19.93 0.97 11.18
N PRO A 218 20.00 0.49 9.92
CA PRO A 218 20.53 -0.84 9.66
C PRO A 218 21.94 -0.80 10.23
N GLY A 219 22.27 -1.75 11.11
CA GLY A 219 23.50 -1.70 11.90
C GLY A 219 24.74 -1.42 11.04
N PRO A 220 25.83 -0.89 11.65
CA PRO A 220 27.02 -0.52 10.91
C PRO A 220 27.48 -1.69 10.04
N MET A 221 27.80 -1.41 8.78
CA MET A 221 28.54 -2.34 7.94
C MET A 221 29.95 -2.44 8.54
N SER A 222 30.17 -3.45 9.38
CA SER A 222 31.50 -3.85 9.84
C SER A 222 32.18 -4.69 8.79
#